data_AF-A0A5C5SU27-F1
#
_entry.id   AF-A0A5C5SU27-F1
#
_cell.length_a   1.000
_cell.length_b   1.000
_cell.length_c   1.000
_cell.angle_alpha   90.00
_cell.angle_beta   90.00
_cell.angle_gamma   90.00
#
_symmetry.space_group_name_H-M   'P 1'
#
loop_
_entity.id
_entity.type
_entity.pdbx_description
1 polymer ?
#
loop_
_entity_poly.entity_id
_entity_poly.type
_entity_poly.pdbx_seq_one_letter_code
_entity_poly.pdbx_strand_id
1 'polypeptide(L)'
;MLSILVASVALTGGVGSAFAQETTTISNTQAYEVQQNNQDAKYSKKVMKAVRVSLGVDAKSTQSDNVIEQMPKVKVMDHYLSSFGKKIKGNEVRLAVEEIFDIDLNYVSKMDYGSKLAIYPSTVMEALRVSLKEEPTSITQDGRIMGMTKNEVMDRYIKEHNYSLSGEESRILINQIFGVNLTGISNLEHMQLAISSKGQWIVKSDTDLFVLASSLDDVDVSIYTTPYFKELTGSDQLPETLKNNLMKIGFTYNEEANLLYYKNPTGESVPDVFKGQVMGILINTIMAEYKN
;
A
#
# COMPACT_ATOMS: atom_id res chain seq x y z
N MET A 1 17.17 -19.65 -76.20
CA MET A 1 18.13 -18.67 -76.77
C MET A 1 18.92 -18.08 -75.61
N LEU A 2 20.26 -18.11 -75.72
CA LEU A 2 21.31 -17.40 -74.94
C LEU A 2 21.18 -17.38 -73.40
N SER A 3 21.98 -18.12 -72.61
CA SER A 3 23.43 -17.92 -72.31
C SER A 3 23.73 -16.52 -71.76
N ILE A 4 24.17 -16.33 -70.50
CA ILE A 4 25.58 -16.27 -70.01
C ILE A 4 25.47 -15.98 -68.46
N LEU A 5 25.87 -16.84 -67.50
CA LEU A 5 27.21 -17.08 -66.87
C LEU A 5 27.96 -15.76 -66.54
N VAL A 6 28.30 -15.35 -65.32
CA VAL A 6 29.43 -15.69 -64.40
C VAL A 6 29.34 -14.53 -63.36
N ALA A 7 29.53 -14.62 -62.05
CA ALA A 7 30.68 -15.11 -61.35
C ALA A 7 30.38 -15.25 -59.85
N SER A 8 30.73 -16.42 -59.32
CA SER A 8 30.98 -16.62 -57.90
C SER A 8 32.36 -16.05 -57.57
N VAL A 9 32.46 -15.22 -56.53
CA VAL A 9 33.70 -15.04 -55.77
C VAL A 9 33.39 -15.36 -54.32
N ALA A 10 33.84 -16.54 -53.91
CA ALA A 10 34.00 -16.90 -52.52
C ALA A 10 35.29 -16.25 -52.01
N LEU A 11 35.19 -15.47 -50.94
CA LEU A 11 36.33 -15.18 -50.07
C LEU A 11 35.95 -15.56 -48.65
N THR A 12 36.81 -16.43 -48.13
CA THR A 12 36.86 -17.07 -46.83
C THR A 12 36.98 -16.08 -45.68
N GLY A 13 36.36 -16.41 -44.55
CA GLY A 13 36.85 -16.03 -43.22
C GLY A 13 35.81 -15.36 -42.33
N GLY A 14 35.64 -15.91 -41.12
CA GLY A 14 35.09 -15.15 -40.00
C GLY A 14 33.82 -15.73 -39.40
N VAL A 15 34.03 -16.62 -38.43
CA VAL A 15 33.05 -17.12 -37.45
C VAL A 15 32.38 -15.95 -36.72
N GLY A 16 31.06 -16.01 -36.50
CA GLY A 16 30.40 -15.08 -35.58
C GLY A 16 28.93 -14.80 -35.88
N SER A 17 28.07 -15.81 -35.78
CA SER A 17 26.63 -15.59 -35.59
C SER A 17 26.40 -15.19 -34.14
N ALA A 18 26.08 -13.91 -33.90
CA ALA A 18 25.54 -13.47 -32.62
C ALA A 18 24.18 -12.83 -32.87
N PHE A 19 23.15 -13.68 -32.92
CA PHE A 19 21.80 -13.26 -32.59
C PHE A 19 21.81 -12.94 -31.10
N ALA A 20 21.68 -11.66 -30.76
CA ALA A 20 21.49 -11.21 -29.39
C ALA A 20 20.11 -11.68 -28.92
N GLN A 21 20.10 -12.81 -28.22
CA GLN A 21 19.04 -13.22 -27.33
C GLN A 21 19.08 -12.26 -26.13
N GLU A 22 18.22 -11.24 -26.12
CA GLU A 22 17.93 -10.49 -24.90
C GLU A 22 17.19 -11.43 -23.95
N THR A 23 17.99 -12.15 -23.17
CA THR A 23 17.55 -12.90 -22.01
C THR A 23 17.37 -11.88 -20.90
N THR A 24 16.19 -11.27 -20.77
CA THR A 24 15.91 -10.41 -19.63
C THR A 24 15.80 -11.30 -18.41
N THR A 25 16.87 -11.30 -17.65
CA THR A 25 17.09 -12.06 -16.43
C THR A 25 16.07 -11.61 -15.41
N ILE A 26 15.23 -12.54 -14.95
CA ILE A 26 14.41 -12.40 -13.74
C ILE A 26 15.37 -12.05 -12.61
N SER A 27 15.42 -10.78 -12.26
CA SER A 27 16.38 -10.23 -11.31
C SER A 27 15.81 -10.40 -9.91
N ASN A 28 16.25 -11.48 -9.26
CA ASN A 28 16.39 -11.65 -7.81
C ASN A 28 15.56 -10.74 -6.90
N THR A 29 14.44 -11.29 -6.44
CA THR A 29 13.61 -10.84 -5.31
C THR A 29 14.30 -11.03 -3.95
N GLN A 30 15.63 -10.93 -3.88
CA GLN A 30 16.43 -11.11 -2.65
C GLN A 30 17.17 -9.82 -2.31
N ALA A 31 16.46 -8.88 -1.69
CA ALA A 31 17.09 -7.74 -1.02
C ALA A 31 16.17 -7.05 0.00
N TYR A 32 15.41 -7.79 0.83
CA TYR A 32 14.83 -7.26 2.08
C TYR A 32 14.60 -8.41 3.08
N GLU A 33 15.68 -9.03 3.54
CA GLU A 33 15.66 -9.90 4.72
C GLU A 33 16.75 -9.44 5.69
N VAL A 34 16.40 -8.49 6.56
CA VAL A 34 16.92 -8.46 7.93
C VAL A 34 15.80 -7.93 8.83
N GLN A 35 15.03 -8.83 9.42
CA GLN A 35 14.46 -8.59 10.73
C GLN A 35 14.66 -9.87 11.54
N GLN A 36 15.47 -9.73 12.58
CA GLN A 36 15.97 -10.79 13.44
C GLN A 36 14.90 -11.16 14.46
N ASN A 37 14.63 -12.46 14.59
CA ASN A 37 13.98 -13.12 15.72
C ASN A 37 14.34 -12.49 17.09
N ASN A 38 13.38 -11.79 17.70
CA ASN A 38 12.96 -12.04 19.08
C ASN A 38 11.42 -12.18 19.05
N GLN A 39 10.77 -12.59 20.13
CA GLN A 39 9.31 -12.44 20.22
C GLN A 39 8.97 -10.94 20.17
N ASP A 40 8.89 -10.40 18.97
CA ASP A 40 8.93 -8.96 18.73
C ASP A 40 7.54 -8.39 18.95
N ALA A 41 7.42 -7.60 20.02
CA ALA A 41 6.22 -6.85 20.32
C ALA A 41 5.76 -6.08 19.07
N LYS A 42 4.45 -6.13 18.80
CA LYS A 42 3.80 -5.54 17.61
C LYS A 42 4.12 -4.07 17.40
N TYR A 43 4.44 -3.33 18.47
CA TYR A 43 4.74 -1.91 18.43
C TYR A 43 6.05 -1.57 19.14
N SER A 44 6.67 -0.47 18.73
CA SER A 44 7.91 0.03 19.35
C SER A 44 7.71 0.34 20.84
N LYS A 45 8.78 0.24 21.63
CA LYS A 45 8.76 0.58 23.08
C LYS A 45 8.24 2.00 23.33
N LYS A 46 8.42 2.92 22.37
CA LYS A 46 7.94 4.30 22.44
C LYS A 46 6.42 4.36 22.30
N VAL A 47 5.86 3.69 21.29
CA VAL A 47 4.40 3.57 21.11
C VAL A 47 3.76 2.91 22.33
N MET A 48 4.30 1.77 22.78
CA MET A 48 3.76 1.05 23.95
C MET A 48 3.71 1.94 25.20
N LYS A 49 4.77 2.69 25.50
CA LYS A 49 4.81 3.63 26.62
C LYS A 49 3.73 4.70 26.52
N ALA A 50 3.60 5.32 25.35
CA ALA A 50 2.63 6.38 25.12
C ALA A 50 1.18 5.89 25.27
N VAL A 51 0.89 4.71 24.70
CA VAL A 51 -0.45 4.10 24.76
C VAL A 51 -0.81 3.73 26.21
N ARG A 52 0.11 3.11 26.97
CA ARG A 52 -0.10 2.82 28.41
C ARG A 52 -0.49 4.08 29.19
N VAL A 53 0.25 5.16 29.01
CA VAL A 53 -0.04 6.43 29.70
C VAL A 53 -1.42 6.97 29.32
N SER A 54 -1.79 6.92 28.03
CA SER A 54 -3.12 7.35 27.59
C SER A 54 -4.26 6.47 28.11
N LEU A 55 -3.97 5.21 28.48
CA LEU A 55 -4.90 4.30 29.14
C LEU A 55 -4.94 4.48 30.68
N GLY A 56 -4.19 5.44 31.23
CA GLY A 56 -4.10 5.67 32.68
C GLY A 56 -3.19 4.68 33.41
N VAL A 57 -2.29 4.01 32.70
CA VAL A 57 -1.36 3.01 33.23
C VAL A 57 0.05 3.58 33.29
N ASP A 58 0.85 3.14 34.28
CA ASP A 58 2.26 3.54 34.38
C ASP A 58 3.04 3.19 33.09
N ALA A 59 3.86 4.11 32.61
CA ALA A 59 4.58 3.96 31.34
C ALA A 59 5.51 2.72 31.29
N LYS A 60 6.00 2.27 32.46
CA LYS A 60 6.91 1.11 32.59
C LYS A 60 6.16 -0.18 32.90
N SER A 61 4.87 -0.13 33.26
CA SER A 61 4.07 -1.32 33.50
C SER A 61 3.82 -2.07 32.19
N THR A 62 3.91 -3.40 32.24
CA THR A 62 3.57 -4.28 31.10
C THR A 62 2.17 -4.88 31.22
N GLN A 63 1.41 -4.49 32.25
CA GLN A 63 0.10 -5.09 32.58
C GLN A 63 -0.92 -4.98 31.43
N SER A 64 -0.83 -3.94 30.61
CA SER A 64 -1.76 -3.71 29.49
C SER A 64 -1.18 -4.09 28.13
N ASP A 65 0.02 -4.69 28.07
CA ASP A 65 0.69 -4.93 26.79
C ASP A 65 -0.13 -5.84 25.88
N ASN A 66 -0.61 -6.97 26.40
CA ASN A 66 -1.48 -7.89 25.66
C ASN A 66 -2.77 -7.20 25.15
N VAL A 67 -3.33 -6.26 25.94
CA VAL A 67 -4.53 -5.52 25.55
C VAL A 67 -4.21 -4.55 24.41
N ILE A 68 -3.05 -3.89 24.46
CA ILE A 68 -2.60 -2.96 23.41
C ILE A 68 -2.30 -3.73 22.12
N GLU A 69 -1.68 -4.91 22.19
CA GLU A 69 -1.35 -5.72 21.02
C GLU A 69 -2.59 -6.25 20.28
N GLN A 70 -3.67 -6.53 21.02
CA GLN A 70 -4.96 -6.97 20.47
C GLN A 70 -5.87 -5.81 20.04
N MET A 71 -5.48 -4.57 20.34
CA MET A 71 -6.26 -3.40 19.99
C MET A 71 -6.16 -3.13 18.47
N PRO A 72 -7.26 -2.71 17.80
CA PRO A 72 -7.19 -2.28 16.40
C PRO A 72 -6.13 -1.17 16.22
N LYS A 73 -5.29 -1.28 15.18
CA LYS A 73 -4.25 -0.27 14.88
C LYS A 73 -4.78 1.17 14.90
N VAL A 74 -6.01 1.42 14.41
CA VAL A 74 -6.61 2.77 14.48
C VAL A 74 -6.81 3.30 15.90
N LYS A 75 -7.13 2.43 16.86
CA LYS A 75 -7.29 2.82 18.27
C LYS A 75 -5.93 3.04 18.92
N VAL A 76 -4.94 2.21 18.60
CA VAL A 76 -3.54 2.42 19.03
C VAL A 76 -3.04 3.76 18.50
N MET A 77 -3.38 4.13 17.26
CA MET A 77 -3.06 5.44 16.67
C MET A 77 -3.74 6.58 17.39
N ASP A 78 -5.04 6.47 17.72
CA ASP A 78 -5.76 7.49 18.50
C ASP A 78 -5.07 7.75 19.86
N HIS A 79 -4.71 6.66 20.56
CA HIS A 79 -3.99 6.72 21.82
C HIS A 79 -2.60 7.33 21.67
N TYR A 80 -1.84 6.91 20.66
CA TYR A 80 -0.50 7.43 20.41
C TYR A 80 -0.52 8.92 20.03
N LEU A 81 -1.49 9.34 19.21
CA LEU A 81 -1.68 10.74 18.85
C LEU A 81 -1.97 11.62 20.06
N SER A 82 -2.78 11.12 21.01
CA SER A 82 -3.08 11.85 22.25
C SER A 82 -1.83 12.14 23.10
N SER A 83 -0.76 11.36 22.92
CA SER A 83 0.51 11.55 23.64
C SER A 83 1.31 12.77 23.18
N PHE A 84 1.05 13.28 21.97
CA PHE A 84 1.66 14.53 21.48
C PHE A 84 0.99 15.79 22.08
N GLY A 85 -0.10 15.62 22.83
CA GLY A 85 -0.84 16.68 23.49
C GLY A 85 -2.08 17.12 22.71
N LYS A 86 -2.62 18.30 23.06
CA LYS A 86 -3.89 18.81 22.50
C LYS A 86 -3.76 19.43 21.10
N LYS A 87 -2.54 19.72 20.66
CA LYS A 87 -2.24 20.40 19.38
C LYS A 87 -1.32 19.52 18.57
N ILE A 88 -1.89 18.75 17.65
CA ILE A 88 -1.18 17.78 16.82
C ILE A 88 -0.78 18.44 15.51
N LYS A 89 0.47 18.25 15.09
CA LYS A 89 1.03 18.74 13.82
C LYS A 89 1.04 17.64 12.77
N GLY A 90 1.07 18.01 11.49
CA GLY A 90 1.06 17.02 10.41
C GLY A 90 2.26 16.07 10.43
N ASN A 91 3.45 16.50 10.86
CA ASN A 91 4.59 15.60 11.02
C ASN A 91 4.37 14.54 12.12
N GLU A 92 3.61 14.87 13.18
CA GLU A 92 3.25 13.93 14.25
C GLU A 92 2.18 12.95 13.76
N VAL A 93 1.22 13.41 12.94
CA VAL A 93 0.27 12.53 12.25
C VAL A 93 1.01 11.54 11.36
N ARG A 94 1.93 12.01 10.50
CA ARG A 94 2.71 11.13 9.61
C ARG A 94 3.57 10.13 10.39
N LEU A 95 4.20 10.56 11.48
CA LEU A 95 4.97 9.69 12.37
C LEU A 95 4.10 8.62 13.04
N ALA A 96 2.88 8.98 13.46
CA ALA A 96 1.96 8.01 14.05
C ALA A 96 1.53 6.93 13.05
N VAL A 97 1.38 7.29 11.77
CA VAL A 97 1.10 6.32 10.70
C VAL A 97 2.30 5.40 10.48
N GLU A 98 3.51 5.96 10.38
CA GLU A 98 4.74 5.18 10.21
C GLU A 98 4.94 4.19 11.36
N GLU A 99 4.83 4.61 12.62
CA GLU A 99 5.14 3.74 13.77
C GLU A 99 4.07 2.67 14.09
N ILE A 100 2.88 2.75 13.48
CA ILE A 100 1.76 1.85 13.80
C ILE A 100 1.36 1.01 12.59
N PHE A 101 1.45 1.59 11.40
CA PHE A 101 1.07 0.95 10.15
C PHE A 101 2.26 0.60 9.27
N ASP A 102 3.48 1.04 9.62
CA ASP A 102 4.69 0.86 8.81
C ASP A 102 4.58 1.50 7.40
N ILE A 103 3.76 2.55 7.30
CA ILE A 103 3.53 3.30 6.05
C ILE A 103 4.20 4.67 6.15
N ASP A 104 5.15 4.95 5.25
CA ASP A 104 5.84 6.24 5.18
C ASP A 104 5.08 7.23 4.28
N LEU A 105 4.24 8.08 4.89
CA LEU A 105 3.52 9.13 4.18
C LEU A 105 4.44 10.22 3.61
N ASN A 106 5.64 10.44 4.17
CA ASN A 106 6.59 11.39 3.59
C ASN A 106 7.14 10.85 2.27
N TYR A 107 7.44 9.55 2.20
CA TYR A 107 7.81 8.90 0.95
C TYR A 107 6.69 8.99 -0.09
N VAL A 108 5.44 8.69 0.31
CA VAL A 108 4.27 8.84 -0.57
C VAL A 108 4.17 10.28 -1.11
N SER A 109 4.31 11.29 -0.25
CA SER A 109 4.31 12.70 -0.69
C SER A 109 5.48 13.05 -1.60
N LYS A 110 6.69 12.51 -1.33
CA LYS A 110 7.92 12.85 -2.07
C LYS A 110 7.88 12.29 -3.49
N MET A 111 7.37 11.07 -3.64
CA MET A 111 7.27 10.40 -4.93
C MET A 111 5.99 10.75 -5.69
N ASP A 112 5.13 11.61 -5.11
CA ASP A 112 3.78 11.93 -5.61
C ASP A 112 2.94 10.66 -5.88
N TYR A 113 3.11 9.67 -5.01
CA TYR A 113 2.31 8.46 -4.99
C TYR A 113 0.98 8.72 -4.26
N GLY A 114 0.02 7.79 -4.41
CA GLY A 114 -1.31 7.93 -3.81
C GLY A 114 -2.36 8.39 -4.82
N SER A 115 -3.48 8.93 -4.34
CA SER A 115 -4.54 9.41 -5.22
C SER A 115 -4.06 10.59 -6.07
N LYS A 116 -4.07 10.41 -7.39
CA LYS A 116 -3.97 11.50 -8.39
C LYS A 116 -5.35 12.11 -8.57
N LEU A 117 -5.61 13.22 -7.87
CA LEU A 117 -6.89 13.90 -7.91
C LEU A 117 -6.77 15.14 -8.78
N ALA A 118 -7.77 15.40 -9.63
CA ALA A 118 -7.88 16.68 -10.34
C ALA A 118 -8.09 17.83 -9.35
N ILE A 119 -8.77 17.56 -8.23
CA ILE A 119 -9.00 18.47 -7.12
C ILE A 119 -9.25 17.66 -5.84
N TYR A 120 -8.81 18.16 -4.69
CA TYR A 120 -9.15 17.53 -3.40
C TYR A 120 -10.66 17.65 -3.10
N PRO A 121 -11.21 16.82 -2.18
CA PRO A 121 -12.58 17.00 -1.69
C PRO A 121 -12.83 18.43 -1.19
N SER A 122 -14.07 18.90 -1.30
CA SER A 122 -14.43 20.31 -1.02
C SER A 122 -14.00 20.76 0.38
N THR A 123 -14.16 19.90 1.38
CA THR A 123 -13.76 20.20 2.77
C THR A 123 -12.26 20.51 2.91
N VAL A 124 -11.42 19.84 2.12
CA VAL A 124 -9.97 20.08 2.08
C VAL A 124 -9.67 21.36 1.31
N MET A 125 -10.30 21.55 0.15
CA MET A 125 -10.09 22.75 -0.67
C MET A 125 -10.50 24.03 0.04
N GLU A 126 -11.67 24.03 0.69
CA GLU A 126 -12.20 25.18 1.45
C GLU A 126 -11.22 25.61 2.54
N ALA A 127 -10.73 24.67 3.36
CA ALA A 127 -9.75 24.97 4.41
C ALA A 127 -8.43 25.52 3.84
N LEU A 128 -7.96 24.98 2.72
CA LEU A 128 -6.72 25.43 2.10
C LEU A 128 -6.84 26.82 1.48
N ARG A 129 -7.99 27.15 0.88
CA ARG A 129 -8.28 28.51 0.40
C ARG A 129 -8.25 29.52 1.54
N VAL A 130 -8.90 29.21 2.66
CA VAL A 130 -8.83 30.06 3.86
C VAL A 130 -7.40 30.20 4.37
N SER A 131 -6.61 29.13 4.38
CA SER A 131 -5.19 29.17 4.78
C SER A 131 -4.33 30.09 3.88
N LEU A 132 -4.79 30.35 2.66
CA LEU A 132 -4.19 31.25 1.68
C LEU A 132 -4.82 32.66 1.68
N LYS A 133 -5.69 32.96 2.65
CA LYS A 133 -6.43 34.23 2.80
C LYS A 133 -7.43 34.49 1.67
N GLU A 134 -8.02 33.43 1.15
CA GLU A 134 -9.11 33.48 0.18
C GLU A 134 -10.43 33.08 0.84
N GLU A 135 -11.54 33.47 0.22
CA GLU A 135 -12.86 32.95 0.62
C GLU A 135 -12.95 31.44 0.37
N PRO A 136 -13.68 30.66 1.21
CA PRO A 136 -13.77 29.20 1.09
C PRO A 136 -14.24 28.72 -0.29
N THR A 137 -15.07 29.51 -0.97
CA THR A 137 -15.61 29.22 -2.31
C THR A 137 -14.76 29.76 -3.47
N SER A 138 -13.67 30.50 -3.17
CA SER A 138 -12.79 31.10 -4.19
C SER A 138 -11.91 30.04 -4.85
N ILE A 139 -11.99 29.91 -6.18
CA ILE A 139 -11.17 28.95 -6.94
C ILE A 139 -9.83 29.54 -7.41
N THR A 140 -9.53 30.80 -7.07
CA THR A 140 -8.37 31.56 -7.57
C THR A 140 -7.03 30.89 -7.29
N GLN A 141 -6.91 30.22 -6.14
CA GLN A 141 -5.68 29.57 -5.70
C GLN A 141 -5.68 28.05 -5.92
N ASP A 142 -6.71 27.47 -6.57
CA ASP A 142 -6.82 26.02 -6.69
C ASP A 142 -5.62 25.40 -7.40
N GLY A 143 -5.13 26.02 -8.49
CA GLY A 143 -3.91 25.56 -9.17
C GLY A 143 -2.67 25.59 -8.27
N ARG A 144 -2.57 26.58 -7.38
CA ARG A 144 -1.47 26.65 -6.39
C ARG A 144 -1.62 25.55 -5.33
N ILE A 145 -2.84 25.31 -4.84
CA ILE A 145 -3.13 24.24 -3.88
C ILE A 145 -2.76 22.88 -4.45
N MET A 146 -3.16 22.61 -5.70
CA MET A 146 -2.86 21.34 -6.36
C MET A 146 -1.37 21.18 -6.73
N GLY A 147 -0.61 22.27 -6.77
CA GLY A 147 0.85 22.23 -6.92
C GLY A 147 1.64 22.04 -5.63
N MET A 148 0.98 22.01 -4.47
CA MET A 148 1.65 21.74 -3.18
C MET A 148 1.94 20.26 -3.00
N THR A 149 2.99 19.95 -2.25
CA THR A 149 3.22 18.58 -1.79
C THR A 149 2.09 18.13 -0.86
N LYS A 150 1.76 16.84 -0.86
CA LYS A 150 0.75 16.26 0.06
C LYS A 150 1.05 16.57 1.53
N ASN A 151 2.33 16.59 1.90
CA ASN A 151 2.77 17.03 3.23
C ASN A 151 2.39 18.48 3.53
N GLU A 152 2.64 19.40 2.60
CA GLU A 152 2.28 20.82 2.76
C GLU A 152 0.75 21.01 2.84
N VAL A 153 -0.01 20.27 2.03
CA VAL A 153 -1.48 20.25 2.07
C VAL A 153 -1.97 19.84 3.46
N MET A 154 -1.46 18.74 4.01
CA MET A 154 -1.81 18.27 5.36
C MET A 154 -1.43 19.29 6.44
N ASP A 155 -0.19 19.81 6.40
CA ASP A 155 0.31 20.74 7.42
C ASP A 155 -0.51 22.04 7.44
N ARG A 156 -0.91 22.56 6.27
CA ARG A 156 -1.80 23.72 6.16
C ARG A 156 -3.21 23.43 6.65
N TYR A 157 -3.79 22.30 6.24
CA TYR A 157 -5.14 21.90 6.66
C TYR A 157 -5.25 21.79 8.18
N ILE A 158 -4.29 21.10 8.81
CA ILE A 158 -4.25 20.92 10.27
C ILE A 158 -4.09 22.26 10.98
N LYS A 159 -3.27 23.16 10.44
CA LYS A 159 -3.09 24.51 10.99
C LYS A 159 -4.38 25.33 10.93
N GLU A 160 -5.13 25.24 9.84
CA GLU A 160 -6.42 25.93 9.70
C GLU A 160 -7.44 25.43 10.73
N HIS A 161 -7.37 24.13 11.08
CA HIS A 161 -8.16 23.53 12.15
C HIS A 161 -7.51 23.70 13.54
N ASN A 162 -6.68 24.72 13.74
CA ASN A 162 -6.05 25.05 15.02
C ASN A 162 -5.27 23.90 15.68
N TYR A 163 -4.77 22.95 14.88
CA TYR A 163 -4.06 21.76 15.32
C TYR A 163 -4.90 20.81 16.18
N SER A 164 -6.24 20.89 16.12
CA SER A 164 -7.14 20.15 17.02
C SER A 164 -7.87 18.99 16.36
N LEU A 165 -7.27 18.34 15.36
CA LEU A 165 -7.86 17.16 14.76
C LEU A 165 -7.82 15.97 15.73
N SER A 166 -8.93 15.26 15.83
CA SER A 166 -9.00 13.93 16.42
C SER A 166 -8.25 12.92 15.56
N GLY A 167 -7.99 11.73 16.10
CA GLY A 167 -7.37 10.66 15.33
C GLY A 167 -8.28 10.15 14.18
N GLU A 168 -9.60 10.20 14.35
CA GLU A 168 -10.55 9.90 13.26
C GLU A 168 -10.47 10.93 12.12
N GLU A 169 -10.54 12.22 12.44
CA GLU A 169 -10.39 13.29 11.45
C GLU A 169 -9.03 13.23 10.76
N SER A 170 -7.97 12.87 11.50
CA SER A 170 -6.64 12.66 10.93
C SER A 170 -6.64 11.52 9.91
N ARG A 171 -7.29 10.39 10.19
CA ARG A 171 -7.42 9.27 9.23
C ARG A 171 -8.23 9.64 7.99
N ILE A 172 -9.31 10.40 8.16
CA ILE A 172 -10.11 10.90 7.04
C ILE A 172 -9.24 11.80 6.15
N LEU A 173 -8.50 12.75 6.75
CA LEU A 173 -7.60 13.64 6.03
C LEU A 173 -6.49 12.87 5.29
N ILE A 174 -5.89 11.86 5.93
CA ILE A 174 -4.89 10.98 5.31
C ILE A 174 -5.48 10.32 4.07
N ASN A 175 -6.68 9.75 4.17
CA ASN A 175 -7.32 9.13 3.01
C ASN A 175 -7.60 10.15 1.89
N GLN A 176 -8.09 11.34 2.24
CA GLN A 176 -8.41 12.38 1.26
C GLN A 176 -7.19 12.95 0.52
N ILE A 177 -6.03 13.05 1.18
CA ILE A 177 -4.81 13.62 0.60
C ILE A 177 -3.93 12.54 -0.05
N PHE A 178 -3.73 11.42 0.64
CA PHE A 178 -2.77 10.37 0.29
C PHE A 178 -3.43 9.15 -0.34
N GLY A 179 -4.75 8.98 -0.24
CA GLY A 179 -5.44 7.78 -0.71
C GLY A 179 -5.17 6.54 0.15
N VAL A 180 -4.76 6.74 1.41
CA VAL A 180 -4.41 5.65 2.34
C VAL A 180 -5.57 5.44 3.32
N ASN A 181 -6.27 4.32 3.18
CA ASN A 181 -7.42 3.97 4.02
C ASN A 181 -6.99 3.21 5.29
N LEU A 182 -6.51 3.94 6.30
CA LEU A 182 -6.03 3.35 7.56
C LEU A 182 -7.10 2.56 8.33
N THR A 183 -8.36 2.98 8.25
CA THR A 183 -9.48 2.24 8.85
C THR A 183 -9.66 0.88 8.17
N GLY A 184 -9.66 0.86 6.84
CA GLY A 184 -9.70 -0.37 6.06
C GLY A 184 -8.51 -1.28 6.38
N ILE A 185 -7.30 -0.72 6.36
CA ILE A 185 -6.05 -1.44 6.68
C ILE A 185 -6.10 -2.06 8.07
N SER A 186 -6.56 -1.33 9.08
CA SER A 186 -6.69 -1.86 10.45
C SER A 186 -7.71 -3.01 10.56
N ASN A 187 -8.73 -3.05 9.70
CA ASN A 187 -9.72 -4.13 9.69
C ASN A 187 -9.22 -5.38 8.95
N LEU A 188 -8.15 -5.24 8.14
CA LEU A 188 -7.51 -6.36 7.45
C LEU A 188 -6.49 -7.09 8.33
N GLU A 189 -6.20 -6.53 9.50
CA GLU A 189 -5.34 -7.18 10.47
C GLU A 189 -5.94 -8.55 10.87
N HIS A 190 -5.10 -9.59 10.86
CA HIS A 190 -5.50 -10.99 11.07
C HIS A 190 -6.41 -11.61 9.99
N MET A 191 -6.61 -10.94 8.85
CA MET A 191 -7.33 -11.53 7.72
C MET A 191 -6.45 -12.46 6.88
N GLN A 192 -5.21 -12.72 7.30
CA GLN A 192 -4.24 -13.57 6.59
C GLN A 192 -4.04 -13.14 5.12
N LEU A 193 -4.00 -11.83 4.89
CA LEU A 193 -3.86 -11.21 3.57
C LEU A 193 -2.80 -10.12 3.64
N ALA A 194 -1.70 -10.34 2.94
CA ALA A 194 -0.66 -9.34 2.73
C ALA A 194 -1.08 -8.41 1.59
N ILE A 195 -0.82 -7.12 1.73
CA ILE A 195 -1.06 -6.10 0.70
C ILE A 195 0.21 -5.33 0.46
N SER A 196 0.65 -5.30 -0.79
CA SER A 196 1.69 -4.41 -1.28
C SER A 196 1.09 -3.42 -2.26
N SER A 197 1.35 -2.13 -2.07
CA SER A 197 0.90 -1.08 -2.98
C SER A 197 1.96 0.00 -3.05
N LYS A 198 2.20 0.54 -4.26
CA LYS A 198 3.10 1.69 -4.45
C LYS A 198 4.52 1.45 -3.92
N GLY A 199 4.99 0.20 -4.01
CA GLY A 199 6.32 -0.20 -3.59
C GLY A 199 6.50 -0.32 -2.07
N GLN A 200 5.41 -0.33 -1.31
CA GLN A 200 5.44 -0.52 0.15
C GLN A 200 4.49 -1.63 0.58
N TRP A 201 4.85 -2.33 1.65
CA TRP A 201 3.92 -3.19 2.36
C TRP A 201 2.92 -2.31 3.13
N ILE A 202 1.64 -2.54 2.88
CA ILE A 202 0.53 -1.86 3.55
C ILE A 202 0.03 -2.70 4.72
N VAL A 203 -0.03 -4.01 4.51
CA VAL A 203 -0.30 -5.04 5.53
C VAL A 203 0.60 -6.22 5.21
N LYS A 204 1.26 -6.79 6.21
CA LYS A 204 2.00 -8.04 6.09
C LYS A 204 2.11 -8.72 7.45
N SER A 205 1.96 -10.04 7.47
CA SER A 205 2.20 -10.95 8.59
C SER A 205 2.85 -12.22 8.05
N ASP A 206 3.62 -12.90 8.90
CA ASP A 206 4.23 -14.18 8.57
C ASP A 206 3.20 -15.31 8.40
N THR A 207 1.95 -15.08 8.81
CA THR A 207 0.82 -16.03 8.68
C THR A 207 -0.18 -15.65 7.59
N ASP A 208 0.16 -14.68 6.74
CA ASP A 208 -0.68 -14.35 5.60
C ASP A 208 -0.69 -15.50 4.60
N LEU A 209 -1.83 -15.77 3.97
CA LEU A 209 -2.03 -16.84 3.00
C LEU A 209 -1.82 -16.36 1.56
N PHE A 210 -2.26 -15.13 1.28
CA PHE A 210 -2.19 -14.53 -0.03
C PHE A 210 -1.49 -13.17 0.02
N VAL A 211 -0.86 -12.79 -1.09
CA VAL A 211 -0.39 -11.43 -1.34
C VAL A 211 -1.25 -10.80 -2.43
N LEU A 212 -1.79 -9.62 -2.17
CA LEU A 212 -2.34 -8.71 -3.18
C LEU A 212 -1.31 -7.60 -3.43
N ALA A 213 -0.75 -7.54 -4.63
CA ALA A 213 0.24 -6.54 -5.02
C ALA A 213 -0.31 -5.64 -6.13
N SER A 214 -0.29 -4.31 -5.95
CA SER A 214 -0.55 -3.36 -7.04
C SER A 214 0.75 -2.76 -7.58
N SER A 215 0.76 -2.42 -8.87
CA SER A 215 1.86 -1.65 -9.46
C SER A 215 1.92 -0.22 -8.91
N LEU A 216 3.02 0.48 -9.18
CA LEU A 216 3.26 1.84 -8.70
C LEU A 216 2.16 2.83 -9.12
N ASP A 217 1.63 2.65 -10.33
CA ASP A 217 0.56 3.50 -10.89
C ASP A 217 -0.86 2.96 -10.61
N ASP A 218 -0.99 1.90 -9.80
CA ASP A 218 -2.25 1.20 -9.51
C ASP A 218 -3.01 0.75 -10.79
N VAL A 219 -2.30 0.51 -11.90
CA VAL A 219 -2.92 0.10 -13.19
C VAL A 219 -3.13 -1.42 -13.24
N ASP A 220 -2.30 -2.17 -12.52
CA ASP A 220 -2.36 -3.62 -12.47
C ASP A 220 -2.25 -4.17 -11.05
N VAL A 221 -2.74 -5.39 -10.91
CA VAL A 221 -2.91 -6.10 -9.64
C VAL A 221 -2.50 -7.56 -9.85
N SER A 222 -1.66 -8.07 -8.96
CA SER A 222 -1.25 -9.46 -8.90
C SER A 222 -1.68 -10.09 -7.59
N ILE A 223 -2.11 -11.35 -7.64
CA ILE A 223 -2.49 -12.16 -6.49
C ILE A 223 -1.75 -13.49 -6.55
N TYR A 224 -1.08 -13.86 -5.46
CA TYR A 224 -0.33 -15.11 -5.36
C TYR A 224 -0.28 -15.61 -3.90
N THR A 225 0.11 -16.88 -3.72
CA THR A 225 0.22 -17.51 -2.39
C THR A 225 1.53 -17.14 -1.69
N THR A 226 1.53 -17.15 -0.36
CA THR A 226 2.73 -16.97 0.47
C THR A 226 3.44 -18.29 0.76
N PRO A 227 4.66 -18.26 1.36
CA PRO A 227 5.28 -19.45 1.94
C PRO A 227 4.43 -20.13 3.02
N TYR A 228 3.73 -19.35 3.85
CA TYR A 228 2.87 -19.87 4.90
C TYR A 228 1.66 -20.66 4.36
N PHE A 229 1.10 -20.22 3.22
CA PHE A 229 0.06 -21.01 2.54
C PHE A 229 0.57 -22.41 2.16
N LYS A 230 1.80 -22.52 1.67
CA LYS A 230 2.42 -23.80 1.32
C LYS A 230 2.69 -24.65 2.55
N GLU A 231 3.12 -24.04 3.64
CA GLU A 231 3.29 -24.73 4.93
C GLU A 231 1.95 -25.30 5.43
N LEU A 232 0.88 -24.51 5.37
CA LEU A 232 -0.44 -24.89 5.87
C LEU A 232 -1.13 -25.95 5.00
N THR A 233 -1.03 -25.82 3.67
CA THR A 233 -1.80 -26.64 2.72
C THR A 233 -1.01 -27.76 2.06
N GLY A 234 0.33 -27.71 2.15
CA GLY A 234 1.24 -28.58 1.40
C GLY A 234 1.36 -28.24 -0.09
N SER A 235 0.72 -27.17 -0.56
CA SER A 235 0.68 -26.77 -1.97
C SER A 235 0.98 -25.27 -2.11
N ASP A 236 1.67 -24.88 -3.17
CA ASP A 236 1.76 -23.46 -3.56
C ASP A 236 0.65 -23.04 -4.52
N GLN A 237 -0.19 -23.96 -5.00
CA GLN A 237 -1.19 -23.63 -6.01
C GLN A 237 -2.32 -22.77 -5.44
N LEU A 238 -2.69 -21.72 -6.18
CA LEU A 238 -3.87 -20.91 -5.85
C LEU A 238 -5.14 -21.78 -5.86
N PRO A 239 -6.06 -21.60 -4.89
CA PRO A 239 -7.29 -22.39 -4.82
C PRO A 239 -8.16 -22.24 -6.07
N GLU A 240 -8.74 -23.32 -6.56
CA GLU A 240 -9.57 -23.30 -7.78
C GLU A 240 -10.78 -22.38 -7.64
N THR A 241 -11.39 -22.34 -6.47
CA THR A 241 -12.50 -21.43 -6.13
C THR A 241 -12.08 -19.98 -6.28
N LEU A 242 -10.90 -19.61 -5.76
CA LEU A 242 -10.33 -18.28 -5.85
C LEU A 242 -10.02 -17.89 -7.31
N LYS A 243 -9.33 -18.79 -8.05
CA LYS A 243 -9.05 -18.59 -9.49
C LYS A 243 -10.33 -18.34 -10.28
N ASN A 244 -11.32 -19.21 -10.13
CA ASN A 244 -12.60 -19.10 -10.84
C ASN A 244 -13.35 -17.81 -10.50
N ASN A 245 -13.35 -17.38 -9.24
CA ASN A 245 -14.04 -16.16 -8.83
C ASN A 245 -13.36 -14.89 -9.35
N LEU A 246 -12.03 -14.84 -9.34
CA LEU A 246 -11.28 -13.68 -9.85
C LEU A 246 -11.26 -13.63 -11.39
N MET A 247 -11.20 -14.78 -12.06
CA MET A 247 -11.28 -14.82 -13.53
C MET A 247 -12.62 -14.32 -14.06
N LYS A 248 -13.73 -14.55 -13.34
CA LYS A 248 -15.05 -14.00 -13.69
C LYS A 248 -15.11 -12.47 -13.73
N ILE A 249 -14.21 -11.80 -13.01
CA ILE A 249 -14.15 -10.33 -12.95
C ILE A 249 -12.99 -9.76 -13.78
N GLY A 250 -12.34 -10.60 -14.60
CA GLY A 250 -11.36 -10.17 -15.59
C GLY A 250 -9.90 -10.44 -15.25
N PHE A 251 -9.59 -11.17 -14.17
CA PHE A 251 -8.23 -11.65 -13.95
C PHE A 251 -7.88 -12.76 -14.96
N THR A 252 -6.60 -12.84 -15.30
CA THR A 252 -6.00 -13.97 -16.02
C THR A 252 -5.08 -14.74 -15.09
N TYR A 253 -5.05 -16.07 -15.22
CA TYR A 253 -4.13 -16.91 -14.47
C TYR A 253 -2.87 -17.15 -15.30
N ASN A 254 -1.70 -16.92 -14.71
CA ASN A 254 -0.41 -17.28 -15.27
C ASN A 254 0.07 -18.56 -14.57
N GLU A 255 0.06 -19.68 -15.30
CA GLU A 255 0.46 -20.99 -14.76
C GLU A 255 1.95 -21.06 -14.41
N GLU A 256 2.82 -20.45 -15.23
CA GLU A 256 4.27 -20.47 -15.02
C GLU A 256 4.68 -19.73 -13.75
N ALA A 257 4.05 -18.57 -13.51
CA ALA A 257 4.31 -17.74 -12.34
C ALA A 257 3.39 -18.05 -11.15
N ASN A 258 2.41 -18.95 -11.32
CA ASN A 258 1.38 -19.30 -10.34
C ASN A 258 0.77 -18.06 -9.66
N LEU A 259 0.27 -17.14 -10.50
CA LEU A 259 -0.36 -15.90 -10.03
C LEU A 259 -1.57 -15.53 -10.87
N LEU A 260 -2.52 -14.85 -10.24
CA LEU A 260 -3.63 -14.17 -10.92
C LEU A 260 -3.22 -12.73 -11.19
N TYR A 261 -3.38 -12.29 -12.42
CA TYR A 261 -3.03 -10.93 -12.86
C TYR A 261 -4.24 -10.22 -13.45
N TYR A 262 -4.39 -8.94 -13.11
CA TYR A 262 -5.34 -8.05 -13.74
C TYR A 262 -4.62 -6.78 -14.14
N LYS A 263 -4.93 -6.27 -15.34
CA LYS A 263 -4.51 -4.96 -15.79
C LYS A 263 -5.73 -4.22 -16.30
N ASN A 264 -5.94 -2.98 -15.84
CA ASN A 264 -7.04 -2.17 -16.32
C ASN A 264 -6.89 -1.95 -17.85
N PRO A 265 -7.86 -2.38 -18.67
CA PRO A 265 -7.79 -2.24 -20.12
C PRO A 265 -7.66 -0.79 -20.61
N THR A 266 -8.11 0.19 -19.83
CA THR A 266 -8.00 1.62 -20.17
C THR A 266 -6.61 2.19 -19.90
N GLY A 267 -5.76 1.47 -19.16
CA GLY A 267 -4.47 1.96 -18.69
C GLY A 267 -4.58 2.96 -17.53
N GLU A 268 -5.78 3.20 -17.01
CA GLU A 268 -6.02 4.04 -15.84
C GLU A 268 -5.88 3.23 -14.54
N SER A 269 -5.76 3.91 -13.41
CA SER A 269 -5.75 3.24 -12.11
C SER A 269 -7.04 2.44 -11.89
N VAL A 270 -6.90 1.27 -11.28
CA VAL A 270 -8.02 0.38 -10.96
C VAL A 270 -9.04 1.12 -10.07
N PRO A 271 -10.34 1.16 -10.45
CA PRO A 271 -11.36 1.84 -9.66
C PRO A 271 -11.53 1.23 -8.26
N ASP A 272 -11.86 2.07 -7.26
CA ASP A 272 -12.01 1.62 -5.87
C ASP A 272 -13.14 0.59 -5.69
N VAL A 273 -14.22 0.69 -6.46
CA VAL A 273 -15.30 -0.31 -6.46
C VAL A 273 -14.77 -1.69 -6.86
N PHE A 274 -13.90 -1.74 -7.87
CA PHE A 274 -13.27 -2.98 -8.31
C PHE A 274 -12.29 -3.50 -7.25
N LYS A 275 -11.45 -2.64 -6.67
CA LYS A 275 -10.55 -3.00 -5.56
C LYS A 275 -11.34 -3.60 -4.39
N GLY A 276 -12.47 -3.00 -4.02
CA GLY A 276 -13.37 -3.51 -3.00
C GLY A 276 -13.93 -4.90 -3.32
N GLN A 277 -14.28 -5.16 -4.59
CA GLN A 277 -14.73 -6.47 -5.04
C GLN A 277 -13.64 -7.54 -4.94
N VAL A 278 -12.41 -7.22 -5.38
CA VAL A 278 -11.24 -8.12 -5.28
C VAL A 278 -10.96 -8.48 -3.83
N MET A 279 -10.92 -7.48 -2.95
CA MET A 279 -10.75 -7.65 -1.52
C MET A 279 -11.82 -8.55 -0.91
N GLY A 280 -13.09 -8.32 -1.29
CA GLY A 280 -14.21 -9.14 -0.82
C GLY A 280 -14.07 -10.61 -1.22
N ILE A 281 -13.64 -10.90 -2.46
CA ILE A 281 -13.41 -12.28 -2.92
C ILE A 281 -12.30 -12.94 -2.10
N LEU A 282 -11.16 -12.25 -1.91
CA LEU A 282 -10.03 -12.78 -1.14
C LEU A 282 -10.41 -13.10 0.31
N ILE A 283 -11.03 -12.13 0.99
CA ILE A 283 -11.47 -12.31 2.38
C ILE A 283 -12.47 -13.45 2.48
N ASN A 284 -13.44 -13.54 1.57
CA ASN A 284 -14.41 -14.62 1.57
C ASN A 284 -13.76 -16.00 1.36
N THR A 285 -12.77 -16.12 0.47
CA THR A 285 -12.01 -17.36 0.30
C THR A 285 -11.27 -17.74 1.58
N ILE A 286 -10.56 -16.79 2.20
CA ILE A 286 -9.84 -17.04 3.46
C ILE A 286 -10.79 -17.53 4.55
N MET A 287 -11.92 -16.82 4.73
CA MET A 287 -12.93 -17.15 5.72
C MET A 287 -13.62 -18.50 5.47
N ALA A 288 -13.83 -18.89 4.21
CA ALA A 288 -14.56 -20.10 3.85
C ALA A 288 -13.69 -21.37 3.85
N GLU A 289 -12.40 -21.23 3.52
CA GLU A 289 -11.54 -22.39 3.23
C GLU A 289 -10.39 -22.56 4.22
N TYR A 290 -10.00 -21.51 4.94
CA TYR A 290 -8.76 -21.52 5.73
C TYR A 290 -8.92 -21.05 7.18
N LYS A 291 -10.02 -20.37 7.50
CA LYS A 291 -10.28 -19.92 8.86
C LYS A 291 -10.90 -21.03 9.68
N ASN A 292 -10.18 -21.46 10.72
CA ASN A 292 -10.70 -22.25 11.84
C ASN A 292 -11.36 -21.36 12.87
#